data_AF-A0A7X1MA69-F1
#
_entry.id   AF-A0A7X1MA69-F1
#
_cell.length_a   1.000
_cell.length_b   1.000
_cell.length_c   1.000
_cell.angle_alpha   90.00
_cell.angle_beta   90.00
_cell.angle_gamma   90.00
#
_symmetry.space_group_name_H-M   'P 1'
#
loop_
_entity.id
_entity.type
_entity.pdbx_description
1 polymer ?
#
loop_
_entity_poly.entity_id
_entity_poly.type
_entity_poly.pdbx_seq_one_letter_code
_entity_poly.pdbx_strand_id
1 'polypeptide(L)'
;MDRYVHHELRSVITVLAVSAVCIPATVGAHGAPVSAMGLPLFLTGLIGFATLFTLAQATRIKWLSEVLDFEAAVPLEEPPPETSLLRRPVNPWLFVTMTAGTLGVAFAWEPAASLFPLWLALAWLGQAGLAADWERRHGKVLWRGHDPDKPWRLSFSPRPLTRTATGALPE
;
A
#
# COMPACT_ATOMS: atom_id res chain seq x y z
N MET A 1 -12.88 -4.46 -10.52
CA MET A 1 -12.52 -3.29 -9.68
C MET A 1 -12.06 -3.79 -8.33
N ASP A 2 -11.12 -3.08 -7.70
CA ASP A 2 -10.65 -3.40 -6.36
C ASP A 2 -10.83 -2.18 -5.47
N ARG A 3 -11.13 -2.40 -4.19
CA ARG A 3 -11.18 -1.30 -3.24
C ARG A 3 -9.76 -0.75 -3.07
N TYR A 4 -9.60 0.57 -3.11
CA TYR A 4 -8.27 1.17 -3.09
C TYR A 4 -7.48 0.79 -1.84
N VAL A 5 -8.10 0.88 -0.66
CA VAL A 5 -7.50 0.44 0.60
C VAL A 5 -7.08 -1.04 0.56
N HIS A 6 -7.87 -1.90 -0.08
CA HIS A 6 -7.53 -3.32 -0.22
C HIS A 6 -6.34 -3.52 -1.17
N HIS A 7 -6.29 -2.77 -2.26
CA HIS A 7 -5.15 -2.79 -3.17
C HIS A 7 -3.85 -2.40 -2.45
N GLU A 8 -3.88 -1.30 -1.69
CA GLU A 8 -2.71 -0.83 -0.94
C GLU A 8 -2.28 -1.84 0.13
N LEU A 9 -3.21 -2.38 0.91
CA LEU A 9 -2.90 -3.43 1.90
C LEU A 9 -2.36 -4.71 1.26
N ARG A 10 -2.87 -5.10 0.08
CA ARG A 10 -2.32 -6.24 -0.67
C ARG A 10 -0.88 -5.98 -1.10
N SER A 11 -0.57 -4.75 -1.54
CA SER A 11 0.80 -4.34 -1.86
C SER A 11 1.70 -4.43 -0.63
N VAL A 12 1.26 -3.91 0.53
CA VAL A 12 1.98 -4.05 1.82
C VAL A 12 2.28 -5.51 2.13
N ILE A 13 1.27 -6.39 2.14
CA ILE A 13 1.45 -7.82 2.44
C ILE A 13 2.43 -8.47 1.46
N THR A 14 2.28 -8.18 0.16
CA THR A 14 3.16 -8.70 -0.89
C THR A 14 4.61 -8.32 -0.63
N VAL A 15 4.86 -7.08 -0.23
CA VAL A 15 6.20 -6.51 -0.09
C VAL A 15 6.86 -6.90 1.21
N LEU A 16 6.07 -7.13 2.26
CA LEU A 16 6.53 -7.81 3.47
C LEU A 16 6.96 -9.25 3.16
N ALA A 17 6.21 -9.97 2.31
CA ALA A 17 6.62 -11.30 1.86
C ALA A 17 7.92 -11.26 1.02
N VAL A 18 8.07 -10.26 0.13
CA VAL A 18 9.33 -10.02 -0.60
C VAL A 18 10.48 -9.81 0.38
N SER A 19 10.29 -8.96 1.40
CA SER A 19 11.31 -8.66 2.43
C SER A 19 11.70 -9.92 3.21
N ALA A 20 10.71 -10.75 3.58
CA ALA A 20 10.92 -12.00 4.30
C ALA A 20 11.74 -13.03 3.50
N VAL A 21 11.74 -12.96 2.17
CA VAL A 21 12.57 -13.80 1.31
C VAL A 21 13.94 -13.16 1.06
N CYS A 22 13.97 -11.87 0.72
CA CYS A 22 15.20 -11.21 0.27
C CYS A 22 16.20 -11.03 1.41
N ILE A 23 15.74 -10.62 2.60
CA ILE A 23 16.64 -10.35 3.72
C ILE A 23 17.42 -11.61 4.14
N PRO A 24 16.79 -12.78 4.40
CA PRO A 24 17.55 -13.98 4.75
C PRO A 24 18.49 -14.45 3.63
N ALA A 25 18.05 -14.36 2.37
CA ALA A 25 18.89 -14.75 1.23
C ALA A 25 20.15 -13.88 1.13
N THR A 26 20.00 -12.56 1.27
CA THR A 26 21.12 -11.62 1.32
C THR A 26 22.01 -11.84 2.53
N VAL A 27 21.43 -12.07 3.71
CA VAL A 27 22.19 -12.37 4.94
C VAL A 27 23.01 -13.64 4.78
N GLY A 28 22.46 -14.68 4.16
CA GLY A 28 23.17 -15.93 3.91
C GLY A 28 24.34 -15.78 2.94
N ALA A 29 24.23 -14.91 1.94
CA ALA A 29 25.25 -14.70 0.91
C ALA A 29 26.35 -13.71 1.33
N HIS A 30 25.99 -12.61 2.00
CA HIS A 30 26.89 -11.48 2.27
C HIS A 30 27.05 -11.14 3.75
N GLY A 31 26.34 -11.83 4.65
CA GLY A 31 26.26 -11.45 6.06
C GLY A 31 25.22 -10.35 6.33
N ALA A 32 25.15 -9.89 7.57
CA ALA A 32 24.11 -8.94 7.99
C ALA A 32 24.24 -7.59 7.24
N PRO A 33 23.15 -7.08 6.61
CA PRO A 33 23.20 -5.86 5.82
C PRO A 33 23.35 -4.58 6.67
N VAL A 34 23.10 -4.66 7.97
CA VAL A 34 23.22 -3.55 8.92
C VAL A 34 23.86 -4.06 10.21
N SER A 35 24.79 -3.29 10.76
CA SER A 35 25.38 -3.60 12.06
C SER A 35 24.32 -3.51 13.17
N ALA A 36 24.47 -4.31 14.23
CA ALA A 36 23.51 -4.30 15.35
C ALA A 36 23.31 -2.91 15.97
N MET A 37 24.36 -2.08 15.99
CA MET A 37 24.29 -0.70 16.47
C MET A 37 23.63 0.27 15.47
N GLY A 38 23.69 -0.02 14.16
CA GLY A 38 23.07 0.81 13.12
C GLY A 38 21.57 0.53 12.92
N LEU A 39 21.10 -0.65 13.31
CA LEU A 39 19.71 -1.08 13.08
C LEU A 39 18.68 -0.15 13.76
N PRO A 40 18.81 0.25 15.04
CA PRO A 40 17.84 1.14 15.67
C PRO A 40 17.76 2.52 14.99
N LEU A 41 18.92 3.06 14.60
CA LEU A 41 18.99 4.34 13.90
C LEU A 41 18.33 4.24 12.51
N PHE A 42 18.61 3.15 11.78
CA PHE A 42 17.99 2.88 10.48
C PHE A 42 16.46 2.77 10.60
N LEU A 43 15.95 1.97 11.54
CA LEU A 43 14.51 1.82 11.75
C LEU A 43 13.84 3.13 12.17
N THR A 44 14.50 3.91 13.04
CA THR A 44 13.99 5.23 13.47
C THR A 44 13.94 6.20 12.29
N GLY A 45 14.98 6.26 11.47
CA GLY A 45 15.03 7.09 10.26
C GLY A 45 13.97 6.67 9.24
N LEU A 46 13.81 5.36 9.04
CA LEU A 46 12.81 4.75 8.17
C LEU A 46 11.38 5.15 8.58
N ILE A 47 11.04 4.98 9.86
CA ILE A 47 9.72 5.33 10.40
C ILE A 47 9.50 6.85 10.37
N GLY A 48 10.51 7.62 10.79
CA GLY A 48 10.44 9.09 10.80
C GLY A 48 10.21 9.65 9.40
N PHE A 49 10.97 9.18 8.41
CA PHE A 49 10.75 9.57 7.03
C PHE A 49 9.38 9.14 6.52
N ALA A 50 8.98 7.87 6.71
CA ALA A 50 7.69 7.38 6.24
C ALA A 50 6.52 8.22 6.81
N THR A 51 6.64 8.63 8.07
CA THR A 51 5.68 9.53 8.71
C THR A 51 5.65 10.90 8.04
N LEU A 52 6.80 11.54 7.86
CA LEU A 52 6.90 12.85 7.19
C LEU A 52 6.37 12.80 5.75
N PHE A 53 6.69 11.73 5.02
CA PHE A 53 6.24 11.54 3.66
C PHE A 53 4.73 11.33 3.59
N THR A 54 4.16 10.52 4.49
CA THR A 54 2.70 10.34 4.60
C THR A 54 2.01 11.66 4.94
N LEU A 55 2.57 12.45 5.86
CA LEU A 55 2.06 13.78 6.18
C LEU A 55 2.13 14.72 4.97
N ALA A 56 3.22 14.68 4.21
CA ALA A 56 3.35 15.44 2.97
C ALA A 56 2.29 15.01 1.94
N GLN A 57 2.01 13.71 1.79
CA GLN A 57 0.94 13.22 0.92
C GLN A 57 -0.47 13.63 1.38
N ALA A 58 -0.65 13.79 2.69
CA ALA A 58 -1.90 14.29 3.26
C ALA A 58 -2.13 15.78 2.98
N THR A 59 -1.08 16.53 2.64
CA THR A 59 -1.23 17.95 2.25
C THR A 59 -1.85 18.06 0.87
N ARG A 60 -2.48 19.20 0.55
CA ARG A 60 -3.07 19.50 -0.78
C ARG A 60 -2.03 20.03 -1.80
N ILE A 61 -0.77 19.63 -1.67
CA ILE A 61 0.28 20.03 -2.62
C ILE A 61 0.12 19.23 -3.91
N LYS A 62 -0.10 19.93 -5.04
CA LYS A 62 -0.46 19.33 -6.34
C LYS A 62 0.40 18.15 -6.81
N TRP A 63 1.68 18.10 -6.44
CA TRP A 63 2.61 17.06 -6.87
C TRP A 63 2.76 15.88 -5.91
N LEU A 64 2.25 16.01 -4.69
CA LEU A 64 2.41 15.01 -3.63
C LEU A 64 1.07 14.51 -3.08
N SER A 65 -0.03 15.21 -3.38
CA SER A 65 -1.30 14.99 -2.72
C SER A 65 -2.10 13.85 -3.33
N GLU A 66 -2.17 12.74 -2.59
CA GLU A 66 -3.13 11.67 -2.81
C GLU A 66 -4.57 12.16 -2.56
N VAL A 67 -4.74 13.12 -1.66
CA VAL A 67 -6.07 13.65 -1.30
C VAL A 67 -6.71 14.37 -2.49
N LEU A 68 -5.93 15.07 -3.31
CA LEU A 68 -6.45 15.68 -4.54
C LEU A 68 -6.93 14.64 -5.54
N ASP A 69 -6.27 13.49 -5.63
CA ASP A 69 -6.71 12.38 -6.48
C ASP A 69 -7.99 11.73 -5.94
N PHE A 70 -8.15 11.67 -4.61
CA PHE A 70 -9.40 11.20 -3.97
C PHE A 70 -10.55 12.17 -4.24
N GLU A 71 -10.30 13.48 -4.18
CA GLU A 71 -11.29 14.52 -4.49
C GLU A 71 -11.65 14.55 -5.98
N ALA A 72 -10.71 14.22 -6.86
CA ALA A 72 -10.91 14.10 -8.31
C ALA A 72 -11.52 12.76 -8.75
N ALA A 73 -11.78 11.84 -7.81
CA ALA A 73 -12.34 10.53 -8.12
C ALA A 73 -13.74 10.65 -8.74
N VAL A 74 -14.02 9.82 -9.75
CA VAL A 74 -15.29 9.85 -10.49
C VAL A 74 -16.39 9.18 -9.68
N PRO A 75 -17.59 9.77 -9.53
CA PRO A 75 -18.71 9.12 -8.85
C PRO A 75 -19.19 7.88 -9.60
N LEU A 76 -19.52 6.83 -8.86
CA LEU A 76 -20.20 5.63 -9.33
C LEU A 76 -21.62 5.58 -8.74
N GLU A 77 -22.60 5.30 -9.59
CA GLU A 77 -24.00 5.13 -9.16
C GLU A 77 -24.19 3.87 -8.31
N GLU A 78 -23.51 2.78 -8.69
CA GLU A 78 -23.59 1.50 -7.98
C GLU A 78 -22.20 1.02 -7.52
N PRO A 79 -22.09 0.46 -6.30
CA PRO A 79 -20.84 -0.10 -5.82
C PRO A 79 -20.50 -1.38 -6.61
N PRO A 80 -19.27 -1.52 -7.14
CA PRO A 80 -18.86 -2.73 -7.83
C PRO A 80 -18.75 -3.91 -6.85
N PRO A 81 -18.79 -5.17 -7.36
CA PRO A 81 -18.60 -6.35 -6.53
C PRO A 81 -17.23 -6.31 -5.85
N GLU A 82 -17.23 -6.39 -4.52
CA GLU A 82 -16.01 -6.30 -3.72
C GLU A 82 -15.22 -7.60 -3.83
N THR A 83 -13.95 -7.49 -4.21
CA THR A 83 -13.03 -8.61 -4.16
C THR A 83 -12.43 -8.70 -2.76
N SER A 84 -12.72 -9.78 -2.04
CA SER A 84 -12.20 -9.97 -0.69
C SER A 84 -10.66 -10.05 -0.69
N LEU A 85 -10.03 -9.27 0.21
CA LEU A 85 -8.61 -9.35 0.53
C LEU A 85 -8.16 -10.78 0.86
N LEU A 86 -8.98 -11.51 1.63
CA LEU A 86 -8.64 -12.86 2.10
C LEU A 86 -8.52 -13.88 0.96
N ARG A 87 -9.21 -13.63 -0.17
CA ARG A 87 -9.19 -14.56 -1.31
C ARG A 87 -7.88 -14.45 -2.10
N ARG A 88 -7.25 -13.28 -2.13
CA ARG A 88 -6.00 -12.99 -2.84
C ARG A 88 -5.16 -11.98 -2.05
N PRO A 89 -4.46 -12.43 -0.99
CA PRO A 89 -3.71 -11.53 -0.10
C PRO A 89 -2.39 -11.05 -0.70
N VAL A 90 -1.89 -11.73 -1.75
CA VAL A 90 -0.61 -11.43 -2.40
C VAL A 90 -0.82 -11.19 -3.88
N ASN A 91 -0.12 -10.21 -4.44
CA ASN A 91 -0.02 -10.01 -5.87
C ASN A 91 1.22 -10.79 -6.41
N PRO A 92 1.03 -11.92 -7.11
CA PRO A 92 2.15 -12.77 -7.52
C PRO A 92 3.09 -12.08 -8.52
N TRP A 93 2.56 -11.22 -9.39
CA TRP A 93 3.38 -10.47 -10.35
C TRP A 93 4.30 -9.48 -9.63
N LEU A 94 3.73 -8.67 -8.73
CA LEU A 94 4.50 -7.73 -7.91
C LEU A 94 5.54 -8.46 -7.06
N PHE A 95 5.16 -9.60 -6.45
CA PHE A 95 6.08 -10.44 -5.68
C PHE A 95 7.28 -10.88 -6.52
N VAL A 96 7.06 -11.56 -7.65
CA VAL A 96 8.13 -12.10 -8.49
C VAL A 96 9.05 -10.99 -8.99
N THR A 97 8.48 -9.91 -9.54
CA THR A 97 9.25 -8.80 -10.09
C THR A 97 10.07 -8.08 -9.03
N MET A 98 9.48 -7.78 -7.87
CA MET A 98 10.23 -7.14 -6.78
C MET A 98 11.28 -8.07 -6.18
N THR A 99 10.97 -9.34 -5.93
CA THR A 99 11.97 -10.30 -5.42
C THR A 99 13.16 -10.41 -6.36
N ALA A 100 12.92 -10.57 -7.67
CA ALA A 100 13.98 -10.65 -8.66
C ALA A 100 14.82 -9.36 -8.72
N GLY A 101 14.17 -8.20 -8.76
CA GLY A 101 14.86 -6.91 -8.77
C GLY A 101 15.66 -6.63 -7.50
N THR A 102 15.06 -6.85 -6.33
CA THR A 102 15.69 -6.64 -5.03
C THR A 102 16.90 -7.56 -4.83
N LEU A 103 16.76 -8.86 -5.11
CA LEU A 103 17.88 -9.80 -5.01
C LEU A 103 18.98 -9.47 -6.03
N GLY A 104 18.61 -9.13 -7.27
CA GLY A 104 19.56 -8.75 -8.30
C GLY A 104 20.43 -7.57 -7.87
N VAL A 105 19.81 -6.50 -7.34
CA VAL A 105 20.55 -5.33 -6.84
C VAL A 105 21.34 -5.67 -5.57
N ALA A 106 20.75 -6.42 -4.63
CA ALA A 106 21.40 -6.75 -3.36
C ALA A 106 22.64 -7.62 -3.54
N PHE A 107 22.63 -8.56 -4.49
CA PHE A 107 23.77 -9.41 -4.79
C PHE A 107 24.81 -8.76 -5.72
N ALA A 108 24.38 -7.90 -6.63
CA ALA A 108 25.29 -7.26 -7.59
C ALA A 108 25.99 -6.02 -7.03
N TRP A 109 25.39 -5.32 -6.06
CA TRP A 109 25.86 -4.00 -5.64
C TRP A 109 26.03 -3.87 -4.12
N GLU A 110 24.94 -3.85 -3.36
CA GLU A 110 24.96 -3.49 -1.94
C GLU A 110 23.93 -4.31 -1.14
N PRO A 111 24.34 -5.11 -0.14
CA PRO A 111 23.42 -5.94 0.65
C PRO A 111 22.27 -5.16 1.30
N ALA A 112 22.49 -3.91 1.70
CA ALA A 112 21.45 -3.06 2.28
C ALA A 112 20.26 -2.82 1.32
N ALA A 113 20.43 -3.02 0.01
CA ALA A 113 19.33 -2.94 -0.95
C ALA A 113 18.21 -3.96 -0.68
N SER A 114 18.48 -5.05 0.05
CA SER A 114 17.45 -6.00 0.48
C SER A 114 16.41 -5.40 1.44
N LEU A 115 16.70 -4.23 2.03
CA LEU A 115 15.80 -3.49 2.91
C LEU A 115 14.89 -2.52 2.15
N PHE A 116 15.16 -2.25 0.87
CA PHE A 116 14.36 -1.35 0.04
C PHE A 116 12.86 -1.71 0.00
N PRO A 117 12.44 -2.98 -0.07
CA PRO A 117 11.02 -3.32 -0.03
C PRO A 117 10.32 -2.85 1.26
N LEU A 118 10.99 -2.86 2.42
CA LEU A 118 10.40 -2.38 3.68
C LEU A 118 9.99 -0.91 3.62
N TRP A 119 10.76 -0.10 2.91
CA TRP A 119 10.41 1.29 2.65
C TRP A 119 9.09 1.41 1.89
N LEU A 120 8.95 0.66 0.81
CA LEU A 120 7.74 0.67 -0.01
C LEU A 120 6.52 0.16 0.76
N ALA A 121 6.71 -0.85 1.63
CA ALA A 121 5.65 -1.32 2.50
C ALA A 121 5.12 -0.21 3.42
N LEU A 122 6.00 0.64 3.97
CA LEU A 122 5.57 1.78 4.79
C LEU A 122 4.86 2.86 3.97
N ALA A 123 5.34 3.15 2.76
CA ALA A 123 4.70 4.12 1.87
C ALA A 123 3.27 3.69 1.52
N TRP A 124 3.08 2.44 1.10
CA TRP A 124 1.76 1.88 0.81
C TRP A 124 0.87 1.78 2.05
N LEU A 125 1.45 1.50 3.22
CA LEU A 125 0.70 1.51 4.48
C LEU A 125 0.19 2.92 4.82
N GLY A 126 1.02 3.95 4.59
CA GLY A 126 0.62 5.36 4.72
C GLY A 126 -0.53 5.71 3.79
N GLN A 127 -0.44 5.34 2.51
CA GLN A 127 -1.51 5.54 1.52
C GLN A 127 -2.81 4.82 1.91
N ALA A 128 -2.72 3.56 2.36
CA ALA A 128 -3.87 2.81 2.86
C ALA A 128 -4.55 3.52 4.05
N GLY A 129 -3.75 4.03 4.99
CA GLY A 129 -4.23 4.79 6.15
C GLY A 129 -4.91 6.10 5.76
N LEU A 130 -4.29 6.88 4.87
CA LEU A 130 -4.85 8.12 4.35
C LEU A 130 -6.18 7.89 3.62
N ALA A 131 -6.23 6.88 2.74
CA ALA A 131 -7.45 6.51 2.04
C ALA A 131 -8.54 6.06 3.01
N ALA A 132 -8.21 5.23 4.01
CA ALA A 132 -9.18 4.76 5.00
C ALA A 132 -9.74 5.91 5.85
N ASP A 133 -8.92 6.86 6.27
CA ASP A 133 -9.36 8.05 6.99
C ASP A 133 -10.24 8.94 6.10
N TRP A 134 -9.84 9.15 4.84
CA TRP A 134 -10.64 9.91 3.88
C TRP A 134 -12.01 9.25 3.63
N GLU A 135 -12.05 7.94 3.38
CA GLU A 135 -13.28 7.16 3.20
C GLU A 135 -14.22 7.30 4.42
N ARG A 136 -13.64 7.23 5.63
CA ARG A 136 -14.37 7.39 6.88
C ARG A 136 -14.96 8.79 7.04
N ARG A 137 -14.19 9.85 6.75
CA ARG A 137 -14.64 11.24 6.89
C ARG A 137 -15.71 11.63 5.88
N HIS A 138 -15.69 11.06 4.68
CA HIS A 138 -16.61 11.43 3.60
C HIS A 138 -17.79 10.47 3.41
N GLY A 139 -17.83 9.35 4.15
CA GLY A 139 -18.88 8.33 3.99
C GLY A 139 -18.85 7.66 2.61
N LYS A 140 -17.67 7.62 1.97
CA LYS A 140 -17.46 7.11 0.62
C LYS A 140 -16.48 5.94 0.63
N VAL A 141 -16.49 5.13 -0.43
CA VAL A 141 -15.51 4.06 -0.65
C VAL A 141 -14.78 4.33 -1.95
N LEU A 142 -13.44 4.25 -1.94
CA LEU A 142 -12.59 4.46 -3.10
C LEU A 142 -12.35 3.14 -3.84
N TRP A 143 -12.46 3.20 -5.16
CA TRP A 143 -12.31 2.08 -6.07
C TRP A 143 -11.28 2.40 -7.15
N ARG A 144 -10.51 1.37 -7.51
CA ARG A 144 -9.51 1.43 -8.58
C ARG A 144 -9.90 0.48 -9.73
N GLY A 145 -9.53 0.89 -10.94
CA GLY A 145 -9.71 0.08 -12.16
C GLY A 145 -11.13 0.06 -12.69
N HIS A 146 -11.86 1.18 -12.59
CA HIS A 146 -13.15 1.35 -13.26
C HIS A 146 -12.98 1.41 -14.78
N ASP A 147 -12.02 2.23 -15.20
CA ASP A 147 -11.72 2.49 -16.61
C ASP A 147 -10.58 1.54 -17.04
N PRO A 148 -10.81 0.62 -18.00
CA PRO A 148 -9.78 -0.30 -18.48
C PRO A 148 -8.63 0.43 -19.20
N ASP A 149 -8.89 1.60 -19.80
CA ASP A 149 -7.87 2.40 -20.48
C ASP A 149 -7.05 3.22 -19.47
N LYS A 150 -7.60 3.46 -18.28
CA LYS A 150 -6.97 4.22 -17.19
C LYS A 150 -7.11 3.50 -15.84
N PRO A 151 -6.44 2.34 -15.66
CA PRO A 151 -6.59 1.52 -14.46
C PRO A 151 -6.13 2.18 -13.16
N TRP A 152 -5.37 3.28 -13.24
CA TRP A 152 -4.96 4.10 -12.10
C TRP A 152 -6.02 5.14 -11.69
N ARG A 153 -7.02 5.42 -12.52
CA ARG A 153 -8.04 6.43 -12.20
C ARG A 153 -8.94 5.93 -11.07
N LEU A 154 -9.09 6.77 -10.06
CA LEU A 154 -9.94 6.50 -8.91
C LEU A 154 -11.40 6.84 -9.20
N SER A 155 -12.25 6.10 -8.54
CA SER A 155 -13.70 6.28 -8.55
C SER A 155 -14.23 6.10 -7.13
N PHE A 156 -15.38 6.68 -6.80
CA PHE A 156 -15.97 6.52 -5.48
C PHE A 156 -17.43 6.12 -5.56
N SER A 157 -17.88 5.30 -4.61
CA SER A 157 -19.30 5.03 -4.39
C SER A 157 -19.70 5.46 -2.96
N PRO A 158 -20.99 5.70 -2.68
CA PRO A 158 -21.47 5.77 -1.31
C PRO A 158 -21.06 4.52 -0.54
N ARG A 159 -20.71 4.67 0.74
CA ARG A 159 -20.49 3.51 1.60
C ARG A 159 -21.81 2.76 1.75
N PRO A 160 -21.85 1.43 1.50
CA PRO A 160 -23.04 0.64 1.78
C PRO A 160 -23.41 0.84 3.24
N LEU A 161 -24.67 1.19 3.52
CA LEU A 161 -25.15 1.24 4.89
C LEU A 161 -24.91 -0.13 5.51
N THR A 162 -24.19 -0.14 6.63
CA THR A 162 -23.96 -1.36 7.40
C THR A 162 -25.35 -1.89 7.76
N ARG A 163 -25.78 -2.97 7.11
CA ARG A 163 -27.01 -3.65 7.53
C ARG A 163 -26.84 -3.96 9.00
N THR A 164 -27.83 -3.60 9.80
CA THR A 164 -27.90 -4.01 11.19
C THR A 164 -27.82 -5.55 11.27
N ALA A 165 -27.47 -6.11 12.43
CA ALA A 165 -27.41 -7.57 12.60
C ALA A 165 -28.73 -8.29 12.21
N THR A 166 -29.84 -7.55 12.15
CA THR A 166 -31.17 -7.97 11.74
C THR A 166 -31.47 -7.81 10.24
N GLY A 167 -30.50 -7.33 9.44
CA GLY A 167 -30.65 -7.14 7.99
C GLY A 167 -31.40 -5.88 7.57
N ALA A 168 -31.88 -5.08 8.53
CA ALA A 168 -32.59 -3.83 8.27
C ALA A 168 -31.60 -2.70 7.93
N LEU A 169 -32.02 -1.80 7.03
CA LEU A 169 -31.36 -0.51 6.81
C LEU A 169 -31.49 0.31 8.10
N PRO A 170 -30.43 1.04 8.52
CA PRO A 170 -30.56 2.00 9.61
C PRO A 170 -31.57 3.09 9.21
N GLU A 171 -32.54 3.35 10.08
CA GLU A 171 -33.52 4.45 9.93
C GLU A 171 -32.86 5.83 9.96
#